data_AF-A0A7Y7NTU0-F1
#
_entry.id   AF-A0A7Y7NTU0-F1
#
_cell.length_a   1.000
_cell.length_b   1.000
_cell.length_c   1.000
_cell.angle_alpha   90.00
_cell.angle_beta   90.00
_cell.angle_gamma   90.00
#
_symmetry.space_group_name_H-M   'P 1'
#
loop_
_entity.id
_entity.type
_entity.pdbx_description
1 polymer ?
#
loop_
_entity_poly.entity_id
_entity_poly.type
_entity_poly.pdbx_seq_one_letter_code
_entity_poly.pdbx_strand_id
1 'polypeptide(L)'
;MIKKIGIILLAFLCFSFKTGDFDLIITLPIKGQSMFADHLGNFYFLDGDQLLKYNEDFVLQNTYSNKLLGTISSVDVSDPLKILLFYKDFNEVVFVDNTLSVKSDAIKLVNLEIGMPTLACTSYDNGMWVYDQSQFQILRLDKNLQVSSTTGNLNQIPNIEGEIQPNFIVERDGFVYMNSPLQGVFVFDKFGTYYKTISIKNLKNFQVLGENIVCPLKGKLIIYNLKDFNISVKVLPEETFDSFQIASKNLYLLKNNELKIYSSKPEIQKQK
;
A
#
# COMPACT_ATOMS: atom_id res chain seq x y z
N MET A 1 -23.42 74.50 18.23
CA MET A 1 -23.38 73.15 18.82
C MET A 1 -23.39 72.13 17.69
N ILE A 2 -22.22 71.60 17.32
CA ILE A 2 -22.07 70.60 16.25
C ILE A 2 -21.84 69.24 16.91
N LYS A 3 -22.80 68.32 16.76
CA LYS A 3 -22.70 66.94 17.26
C LYS A 3 -21.74 66.14 16.37
N LYS A 4 -20.63 65.67 16.94
CA LYS A 4 -19.73 64.69 16.31
C LYS A 4 -20.42 63.32 16.31
N ILE A 5 -20.67 62.78 15.12
CA ILE A 5 -21.11 61.40 14.92
C ILE A 5 -19.84 60.56 14.74
N GLY A 6 -19.53 59.72 15.73
CA GLY A 6 -18.43 58.77 15.67
C GLY A 6 -18.84 57.55 14.85
N ILE A 7 -18.19 57.36 13.71
CA ILE A 7 -18.31 56.14 12.89
C ILE A 7 -17.45 55.07 13.55
N ILE A 8 -18.08 54.04 14.13
CA ILE A 8 -17.40 52.84 14.61
C ILE A 8 -17.19 51.93 13.41
N LEU A 9 -15.95 51.86 12.94
CA LEU A 9 -15.51 50.93 11.90
C LEU A 9 -15.30 49.56 12.55
N LEU A 10 -16.29 48.68 12.44
CA LEU A 10 -16.19 47.29 12.92
C LEU A 10 -15.33 46.50 11.94
N ALA A 11 -14.05 46.35 12.25
CA ALA A 11 -13.13 45.53 11.48
C ALA A 11 -13.55 44.05 11.61
N PHE A 12 -14.11 43.50 10.54
CA PHE A 12 -14.37 42.07 10.40
C PHE A 12 -13.01 41.34 10.27
N LEU A 13 -12.47 40.89 11.40
CA LEU A 13 -11.36 39.93 11.42
C LEU A 13 -11.86 38.61 10.83
N CYS A 14 -11.58 38.38 9.55
CA CYS A 14 -11.68 37.05 8.96
C CYS A 14 -10.57 36.17 9.56
N PHE A 15 -10.90 35.44 10.63
CA PHE A 15 -10.07 34.31 11.07
C PHE A 15 -10.24 33.17 10.05
N SER A 16 -9.34 33.08 9.07
CA SER A 16 -9.17 31.83 8.33
C SER A 16 -8.48 30.81 9.22
N PHE A 17 -9.26 29.97 9.89
CA PHE A 17 -8.74 28.73 10.47
C PHE A 17 -8.39 27.77 9.32
N LYS A 18 -7.11 27.74 8.91
CA LYS A 18 -6.55 26.58 8.20
C LYS A 18 -5.70 25.79 9.17
N THR A 19 -6.30 24.79 9.82
CA THR A 19 -5.67 23.96 10.85
C THR A 19 -5.66 22.48 10.47
N GLY A 20 -5.45 22.17 9.19
CA GLY A 20 -5.27 20.79 8.70
C GLY A 20 -3.81 20.47 8.42
N ASP A 21 -3.41 19.20 8.58
CA ASP A 21 -2.11 18.70 8.11
C ASP A 21 -2.02 18.58 6.58
N PHE A 22 -3.18 18.66 5.91
CA PHE A 22 -3.38 18.44 4.49
C PHE A 22 -4.30 19.52 3.92
N ASP A 23 -3.94 20.08 2.76
CA ASP A 23 -4.77 21.00 1.99
C ASP A 23 -5.23 20.30 0.70
N LEU A 24 -6.53 20.33 0.39
CA LEU A 24 -7.06 19.78 -0.85
C LEU A 24 -6.51 20.55 -2.05
N ILE A 25 -5.92 19.81 -3.00
CA ILE A 25 -5.42 20.34 -4.27
C ILE A 25 -6.50 20.21 -5.34
N ILE A 26 -7.00 18.99 -5.55
CA ILE A 26 -7.96 18.68 -6.62
C ILE A 26 -8.74 17.40 -6.31
N THR A 27 -9.93 17.30 -6.90
CA THR A 27 -10.76 16.09 -6.95
C THR A 27 -10.92 15.67 -8.40
N LEU A 28 -10.70 14.39 -8.70
CA LEU A 28 -10.80 13.82 -10.04
C LEU A 28 -11.78 12.63 -10.03
N PRO A 29 -12.64 12.47 -11.05
CA PRO A 29 -13.47 11.29 -11.19
C PRO A 29 -12.63 10.12 -11.71
N ILE A 30 -12.22 9.21 -10.82
CA ILE A 30 -11.42 8.03 -11.17
C ILE A 30 -12.06 6.79 -10.55
N LYS A 31 -12.43 5.84 -11.40
CA LYS A 31 -13.00 4.57 -10.95
C LYS A 31 -11.93 3.68 -10.34
N GLY A 32 -12.29 2.99 -9.26
CA GLY A 32 -11.43 2.01 -8.61
C GLY A 32 -11.82 1.74 -7.17
N GLN A 33 -11.50 0.54 -6.73
CA GLN A 33 -11.67 0.05 -5.34
C GLN A 33 -10.35 0.10 -4.58
N SER A 34 -9.22 0.05 -5.30
CA SER A 34 -7.87 0.15 -4.73
C SER A 34 -6.97 0.94 -5.66
N MET A 35 -5.97 1.61 -5.07
CA MET A 35 -5.01 2.43 -5.77
C MET A 35 -3.61 2.10 -5.30
N PHE A 36 -2.67 2.14 -6.23
CA PHE A 36 -1.24 1.94 -6.02
C PHE A 36 -0.46 3.01 -6.78
N ALA A 37 0.71 3.37 -6.29
CA ALA A 37 1.61 4.31 -6.97
C ALA A 37 3.02 3.73 -6.98
N ASP A 38 3.70 3.86 -8.11
CA ASP A 38 5.09 3.44 -8.25
C ASP A 38 6.06 4.61 -8.10
N HIS A 39 7.36 4.30 -8.05
CA HIS A 39 8.41 5.32 -7.91
C HIS A 39 8.71 6.12 -9.20
N LEU A 40 8.10 5.77 -10.34
CA LEU A 40 8.22 6.46 -11.62
C LEU A 40 7.07 7.48 -11.83
N GLY A 41 6.17 7.61 -10.85
CA GLY A 41 5.04 8.54 -10.91
C GLY A 41 3.81 7.98 -11.62
N ASN A 42 3.76 6.67 -11.91
CA ASN A 42 2.53 6.07 -12.42
C ASN A 42 1.59 5.71 -11.28
N PHE A 43 0.29 5.83 -11.56
CA PHE A 43 -0.78 5.41 -10.68
C PHE A 43 -1.53 4.22 -11.29
N TYR A 44 -1.92 3.29 -10.44
CA TYR A 44 -2.63 2.10 -10.83
C TYR A 44 -3.92 2.01 -10.02
N PHE A 45 -5.03 1.80 -10.69
CA PHE A 45 -6.34 1.66 -10.07
C PHE A 45 -6.90 0.28 -10.38
N LEU A 46 -7.29 -0.43 -9.34
CA LEU A 46 -7.91 -1.73 -9.45
C LEU A 46 -9.43 -1.56 -9.36
N ASP A 47 -10.15 -1.99 -10.38
CA ASP A 47 -11.60 -2.03 -10.43
C ASP A 47 -12.07 -3.45 -10.78
N GLY A 48 -12.27 -4.28 -9.76
CA GLY A 48 -12.66 -5.68 -9.91
C GLY A 48 -11.59 -6.52 -10.62
N ASP A 49 -11.87 -6.90 -11.87
CA ASP A 49 -10.99 -7.70 -12.72
C ASP A 49 -10.06 -6.87 -13.61
N GLN A 50 -10.12 -5.53 -13.51
CA GLN A 50 -9.34 -4.61 -14.35
C GLN A 50 -8.31 -3.82 -13.55
N LEU A 51 -7.09 -3.77 -14.07
CA LEU A 51 -6.06 -2.85 -13.65
C LEU A 51 -5.92 -1.72 -14.67
N LEU A 52 -6.10 -0.48 -14.22
CA LEU A 52 -6.01 0.73 -15.02
C LEU A 52 -4.72 1.47 -14.65
N LYS A 53 -3.85 1.76 -15.62
CA LYS A 53 -2.63 2.55 -15.41
C LYS A 53 -2.79 3.97 -15.91
N TYR A 54 -2.43 4.93 -15.08
CA TYR A 54 -2.42 6.37 -15.35
C TYR A 54 -1.01 6.93 -15.17
N ASN A 55 -0.69 8.00 -15.90
CA ASN A 55 0.51 8.79 -15.65
C ASN A 55 0.29 9.78 -14.47
N GLU A 56 1.29 10.61 -14.18
CA GLU A 56 1.23 11.61 -13.10
C GLU A 56 0.15 12.68 -13.28
N ASP A 57 -0.24 12.97 -14.53
CA ASP A 57 -1.33 13.89 -14.88
C ASP A 57 -2.71 13.22 -14.84
N PHE A 58 -2.80 11.98 -14.37
CA PHE A 58 -4.02 11.16 -14.35
C PHE A 58 -4.66 10.98 -15.74
N VAL A 59 -3.84 10.88 -16.78
CA VAL A 59 -4.24 10.44 -18.12
C VAL A 59 -4.08 8.92 -18.21
N LEU A 60 -5.18 8.22 -18.53
CA LEU A 60 -5.19 6.77 -18.70
C LEU A 60 -4.23 6.36 -19.84
N GLN A 61 -3.28 5.49 -19.54
CA GLN A 61 -2.27 5.00 -20.48
C GLN A 61 -2.60 3.59 -20.98
N ASN A 62 -2.86 2.67 -20.05
CA ASN A 62 -3.03 1.26 -20.34
C ASN A 62 -4.09 0.64 -19.44
N THR A 63 -4.68 -0.45 -19.90
CA THR A 63 -5.63 -1.26 -19.13
C THR A 63 -5.30 -2.72 -19.30
N TYR A 64 -5.43 -3.50 -18.24
CA TYR A 64 -5.31 -4.94 -18.28
C TYR A 64 -6.49 -5.60 -17.58
N SER A 65 -6.97 -6.69 -18.15
CA SER A 65 -7.95 -7.56 -17.51
C SER A 65 -7.79 -8.98 -18.02
N ASN A 66 -8.16 -9.96 -17.19
CA ASN A 66 -8.21 -11.35 -17.58
C ASN A 66 -9.47 -12.01 -17.01
N LYS A 67 -10.52 -12.08 -17.85
CA LYS A 67 -11.83 -12.61 -17.47
C LYS A 67 -11.80 -14.07 -17.01
N LEU A 68 -10.79 -14.84 -17.43
CA LEU A 68 -10.66 -16.25 -17.03
C LEU A 68 -10.18 -16.39 -15.59
N LEU A 69 -9.42 -15.42 -15.09
CA LEU A 69 -8.89 -15.40 -13.72
C LEU A 69 -9.75 -14.56 -12.76
N GLY A 70 -10.76 -13.86 -13.28
CA GLY A 70 -11.69 -13.08 -12.47
C GLY A 70 -11.04 -11.89 -11.76
N THR A 71 -11.44 -11.66 -10.52
CA THR A 71 -11.02 -10.49 -9.71
C THR A 71 -9.55 -10.60 -9.32
N ILE A 72 -8.80 -9.52 -9.54
CA ILE A 72 -7.42 -9.42 -9.06
C ILE A 72 -7.47 -9.21 -7.54
N SER A 73 -6.81 -10.06 -6.76
CA SER A 73 -6.85 -10.02 -5.30
C SER A 73 -5.85 -9.03 -4.71
N SER A 74 -4.66 -8.92 -5.31
CA SER A 74 -3.67 -7.91 -4.95
C SER A 74 -2.77 -7.56 -6.12
N VAL A 75 -2.21 -6.35 -6.08
CA VAL A 75 -1.27 -5.81 -7.05
C VAL A 75 -0.04 -5.33 -6.31
N ASP A 76 1.15 -5.70 -6.78
CA ASP A 76 2.39 -5.14 -6.31
C ASP A 76 3.11 -4.41 -7.45
N VAL A 77 3.21 -3.09 -7.30
CA VAL A 77 3.83 -2.15 -8.25
C VAL A 77 5.23 -1.71 -7.79
N SER A 78 5.81 -2.42 -6.82
CA SER A 78 7.14 -2.10 -6.28
C SER A 78 8.24 -2.17 -7.34
N ASP A 79 8.09 -3.04 -8.33
CA ASP A 79 8.85 -3.03 -9.58
C ASP A 79 7.92 -2.60 -10.75
N PRO A 80 7.99 -1.34 -11.20
CA PRO A 80 7.16 -0.83 -12.30
C PRO A 80 7.39 -1.55 -13.65
N LEU A 81 8.51 -2.25 -13.81
CA LEU A 81 8.84 -2.99 -15.03
C LEU A 81 8.34 -4.43 -14.97
N LYS A 82 8.00 -4.93 -13.77
CA LYS A 82 7.53 -6.29 -13.53
C LYS A 82 6.46 -6.29 -12.42
N ILE A 83 5.29 -5.78 -12.75
CA ILE A 83 4.15 -5.67 -11.84
C ILE A 83 3.56 -7.05 -11.59
N LEU A 84 3.36 -7.41 -10.33
CA LEU A 84 2.76 -8.68 -9.92
C LEU A 84 1.26 -8.51 -9.69
N LEU A 85 0.46 -9.36 -10.32
CA LEU A 85 -0.98 -9.49 -10.12
C LEU A 85 -1.27 -10.87 -9.51
N PHE A 86 -1.87 -10.88 -8.33
CA PHE A 86 -2.23 -12.12 -7.64
C PHE A 86 -3.72 -12.39 -7.74
N TYR A 87 -4.07 -13.59 -8.18
CA TYR A 87 -5.44 -14.10 -8.30
C TYR A 87 -5.63 -15.21 -7.27
N LYS A 88 -6.07 -14.83 -6.08
CA LYS A 88 -6.22 -15.76 -4.94
C LYS A 88 -7.19 -16.89 -5.23
N ASP A 89 -8.33 -16.59 -5.86
CA ASP A 89 -9.37 -17.60 -6.13
C ASP A 89 -8.90 -18.70 -7.11
N PHE A 90 -7.87 -18.42 -7.91
CA PHE A 90 -7.29 -19.35 -8.87
C PHE A 90 -5.91 -19.87 -8.45
N ASN A 91 -5.35 -19.40 -7.33
CA ASN A 91 -3.97 -19.68 -6.91
C ASN A 91 -2.94 -19.38 -8.01
N GLU A 92 -3.14 -18.27 -8.72
CA GLU A 92 -2.30 -17.87 -9.86
C GLU A 92 -1.65 -16.50 -9.66
N VAL A 93 -0.43 -16.36 -10.20
CA VAL A 93 0.30 -15.09 -10.29
C VAL A 93 0.54 -14.75 -11.76
N VAL A 94 0.23 -13.53 -12.16
CA VAL A 94 0.55 -12.99 -13.48
C VAL A 94 1.53 -11.83 -13.32
N PHE A 95 2.55 -11.79 -14.17
CA PHE A 95 3.42 -10.63 -14.30
C PHE A 95 3.08 -9.83 -15.55
N VAL A 96 2.95 -8.52 -15.39
CA VAL A 96 2.78 -7.58 -16.50
C VAL A 96 3.92 -6.56 -16.53
N ASP A 97 4.27 -6.10 -17.73
CA ASP A 97 5.27 -5.04 -17.89
C ASP A 97 4.67 -3.65 -17.59
N ASN A 98 5.48 -2.60 -17.78
CA ASN A 98 5.06 -1.21 -17.60
C ASN A 98 3.95 -0.75 -18.56
N THR A 99 3.64 -1.49 -19.64
CA THR A 99 2.49 -1.24 -20.53
C THR A 99 1.26 -2.07 -20.14
N LEU A 100 1.33 -2.75 -18.99
CA LEU A 100 0.38 -3.78 -18.54
C LEU A 100 0.25 -4.97 -19.50
N SER A 101 1.27 -5.25 -20.32
CA SER A 101 1.30 -6.39 -21.22
C SER A 101 1.86 -7.62 -20.51
N VAL A 102 1.17 -8.75 -20.65
CA VAL A 102 1.63 -10.06 -20.14
C VAL A 102 2.80 -10.55 -20.99
N LYS A 103 3.88 -10.98 -20.34
CA LYS A 103 5.09 -11.53 -21.03
C LYS A 103 5.22 -13.05 -20.96
N SER A 104 4.51 -13.68 -20.04
CA SER A 104 4.55 -15.12 -19.80
C SER A 104 3.20 -15.62 -19.33
N ASP A 105 2.95 -16.92 -19.47
CA ASP A 105 1.74 -17.53 -18.92
C ASP A 105 1.63 -17.31 -17.40
N ALA A 106 0.39 -17.36 -16.92
CA ALA A 106 0.10 -17.30 -15.51
C ALA A 106 0.77 -18.46 -14.75
N ILE A 107 1.37 -18.15 -13.61
CA ILE A 107 2.07 -19.10 -12.77
C ILE A 107 1.06 -19.73 -11.82
N LYS A 108 0.76 -21.01 -12.05
CA LYS A 108 -0.07 -21.84 -11.16
C LYS A 108 0.73 -22.26 -9.94
N LEU A 109 0.46 -21.64 -8.79
CA LEU A 109 1.20 -21.88 -7.56
C LEU A 109 1.03 -23.32 -7.03
N VAL A 110 -0.10 -23.96 -7.34
CA VAL A 110 -0.33 -25.38 -7.02
C VAL A 110 0.70 -26.31 -7.70
N ASN A 111 1.21 -25.94 -8.88
CA ASN A 111 2.25 -26.71 -9.58
C ASN A 111 3.63 -26.57 -8.91
N LEU A 112 3.76 -25.63 -7.97
CA LEU A 112 4.97 -25.36 -7.19
C LEU A 112 4.82 -25.84 -5.74
N GLU A 113 3.85 -26.75 -5.49
CA GLU A 113 3.55 -27.31 -4.15
C GLU A 113 3.07 -26.27 -3.13
N ILE A 114 2.62 -25.09 -3.59
CA ILE A 114 2.01 -24.06 -2.75
C ILE A 114 0.49 -24.29 -2.74
N GLY A 115 -0.01 -24.82 -1.63
CA GLY A 115 -1.36 -25.38 -1.55
C GLY A 115 -2.46 -24.34 -1.34
N MET A 116 -2.23 -23.37 -0.46
CA MET A 116 -3.20 -22.32 -0.12
C MET A 116 -2.54 -20.94 -0.08
N PRO A 117 -2.10 -20.41 -1.23
CA PRO A 117 -1.54 -19.07 -1.30
C PRO A 117 -2.62 -18.05 -0.95
N THR A 118 -2.33 -17.13 -0.04
CA THR A 118 -3.28 -16.07 0.34
C THR A 118 -2.75 -14.66 0.15
N LEU A 119 -1.43 -14.49 0.04
CA LEU A 119 -0.78 -13.24 -0.27
C LEU A 119 0.45 -13.50 -1.16
N ALA A 120 0.76 -12.55 -2.04
CA ALA A 120 1.99 -12.55 -2.82
C ALA A 120 2.49 -11.13 -3.08
N CYS A 121 3.80 -10.95 -3.17
CA CYS A 121 4.46 -9.71 -3.60
C CYS A 121 5.74 -10.01 -4.38
N THR A 122 6.21 -9.02 -5.14
CA THR A 122 7.50 -9.08 -5.84
C THR A 122 8.65 -9.19 -4.83
N SER A 123 9.76 -9.76 -5.29
CA SER A 123 10.99 -9.85 -4.53
C SER A 123 12.19 -9.47 -5.38
N TYR A 124 13.31 -9.14 -4.73
CA TYR A 124 14.60 -8.95 -5.37
C TYR A 124 14.95 -10.04 -6.40
N ASP A 125 15.83 -9.71 -7.35
CA ASP A 125 16.30 -10.61 -8.41
C ASP A 125 15.18 -11.30 -9.21
N ASN A 126 14.10 -10.56 -9.49
CA ASN A 126 12.93 -11.03 -10.23
C ASN A 126 12.16 -12.19 -9.55
N GLY A 127 12.34 -12.38 -8.25
CA GLY A 127 11.60 -13.38 -7.47
C GLY A 127 10.21 -12.91 -7.03
N MET A 128 9.57 -13.72 -6.20
CA MET A 128 8.35 -13.35 -5.48
C MET A 128 8.31 -14.01 -4.09
N TRP A 129 7.65 -13.35 -3.16
CA TRP A 129 7.23 -13.96 -1.91
C TRP A 129 5.78 -14.40 -2.00
N VAL A 130 5.47 -15.56 -1.42
CA VAL A 130 4.12 -16.10 -1.31
C VAL A 130 3.89 -16.60 0.09
N TYR A 131 2.82 -16.13 0.74
CA TYR A 131 2.36 -16.69 2.01
C TYR A 131 1.42 -17.87 1.73
N ASP A 132 1.84 -19.08 2.12
CA ASP A 132 1.05 -20.30 2.05
C ASP A 132 0.39 -20.56 3.41
N GLN A 133 -0.92 -20.40 3.46
CA GLN A 133 -1.71 -20.61 4.68
C GLN A 133 -1.71 -22.09 5.11
N SER A 134 -1.55 -23.03 4.18
CA SER A 134 -1.56 -24.46 4.51
C SER A 134 -0.32 -24.88 5.28
N GLN A 135 0.81 -24.22 5.02
CA GLN A 135 2.09 -24.47 5.67
C GLN A 135 2.43 -23.43 6.75
N PHE A 136 1.59 -22.40 6.93
CA PHE A 136 1.80 -21.27 7.82
C PHE A 136 3.20 -20.65 7.65
N GLN A 137 3.64 -20.43 6.41
CA GLN A 137 4.95 -19.83 6.13
C GLN A 137 4.94 -18.95 4.88
N ILE A 138 5.92 -18.06 4.79
CA ILE A 138 6.22 -17.31 3.57
C ILE A 138 7.39 -18.01 2.87
N LEU A 139 7.22 -18.31 1.58
CA LEU A 139 8.24 -18.87 0.72
C LEU A 139 8.69 -17.82 -0.29
N ARG A 140 9.99 -17.76 -0.58
CA ARG A 140 10.53 -16.99 -1.70
C ARG A 140 10.80 -17.90 -2.88
N LEU A 141 10.13 -17.64 -3.99
CA LEU A 141 10.46 -18.20 -5.28
C LEU A 141 11.46 -17.30 -6.00
N ASP A 142 12.52 -17.87 -6.57
CA ASP A 142 13.45 -17.14 -7.42
C ASP A 142 12.88 -16.91 -8.84
N LYS A 143 13.67 -16.29 -9.72
CA LYS A 143 13.28 -16.04 -11.12
C LYS A 143 12.97 -17.32 -11.93
N ASN A 144 13.45 -18.49 -11.47
CA ASN A 144 13.22 -19.80 -12.08
C ASN A 144 12.09 -20.57 -11.36
N LEU A 145 11.35 -19.89 -10.47
CA LEU A 145 10.27 -20.45 -9.66
C LEU A 145 10.73 -21.55 -8.70
N GLN A 146 12.00 -21.52 -8.29
CA GLN A 146 12.53 -22.43 -7.28
C GLN A 146 12.46 -21.79 -5.91
N VAL A 147 12.11 -22.58 -4.89
CA VAL A 147 12.13 -22.12 -3.50
C VAL A 147 13.57 -21.82 -3.10
N SER A 148 13.84 -20.56 -2.79
CA SER A 148 15.17 -20.04 -2.47
C SER A 148 15.33 -19.67 -0.99
N SER A 149 14.22 -19.40 -0.29
CA SER A 149 14.19 -19.05 1.13
C SER A 149 12.80 -19.30 1.69
N THR A 150 12.70 -19.53 3.00
CA THR A 150 11.43 -19.68 3.71
C THR A 150 11.52 -19.04 5.09
N THR A 151 10.39 -18.61 5.65
CA THR A 151 10.35 -18.12 7.05
C THR A 151 10.36 -19.24 8.08
N GLY A 152 10.15 -20.49 7.65
CA GLY A 152 9.66 -21.54 8.53
C GLY A 152 8.24 -21.25 9.02
N ASN A 153 7.74 -22.12 9.90
CA ASN A 153 6.38 -22.03 10.41
C ASN A 153 6.21 -20.82 11.35
N LEU A 154 5.35 -19.87 10.95
CA LEU A 154 5.10 -18.62 11.66
C LEU A 154 4.50 -18.81 13.05
N ASN A 155 3.85 -19.94 13.33
CA ASN A 155 3.33 -20.26 14.67
C ASN A 155 4.46 -20.50 15.69
N GLN A 156 5.71 -20.64 15.23
CA GLN A 156 6.88 -20.78 16.10
C GLN A 156 7.47 -19.43 16.52
N ILE A 157 6.96 -18.30 16.02
CA ILE A 157 7.41 -16.97 16.44
C ILE A 157 7.02 -16.79 17.92
N PRO A 158 7.98 -16.53 18.82
CA PRO A 158 7.71 -16.44 20.25
C PRO A 158 6.87 -15.21 20.59
N ASN A 159 6.09 -15.30 21.67
CA ASN A 159 5.25 -14.21 22.19
C ASN A 159 4.18 -13.71 21.21
N ILE A 160 3.77 -14.56 20.26
CA ILE A 160 2.62 -14.31 19.39
C ILE A 160 1.43 -15.12 19.88
N GLU A 161 0.34 -14.41 20.16
CA GLU A 161 -0.91 -15.01 20.61
C GLU A 161 -1.95 -14.99 19.49
N GLY A 162 -2.82 -16.01 19.50
CA GLY A 162 -3.92 -16.15 18.57
C GLY A 162 -3.51 -16.59 17.17
N GLU A 163 -4.51 -16.77 16.32
CA GLU A 163 -4.33 -17.22 14.94
C GLU A 163 -3.72 -16.10 14.08
N ILE A 164 -2.67 -16.41 13.34
CA ILE A 164 -2.06 -15.49 12.37
C ILE A 164 -2.91 -15.51 11.10
N GLN A 165 -3.54 -14.38 10.79
CA GLN A 165 -4.40 -14.20 9.60
C GLN A 165 -3.92 -12.97 8.81
N PRO A 166 -2.84 -13.11 8.03
CA PRO A 166 -2.27 -12.03 7.27
C PRO A 166 -3.20 -11.51 6.18
N ASN A 167 -3.17 -10.19 5.92
CA ASN A 167 -3.96 -9.56 4.87
C ASN A 167 -3.15 -8.69 3.90
N PHE A 168 -1.85 -8.50 4.16
CA PHE A 168 -0.98 -7.67 3.34
C PHE A 168 0.47 -8.10 3.48
N ILE A 169 1.19 -8.13 2.36
CA ILE A 169 2.63 -8.41 2.29
C ILE A 169 3.29 -7.47 1.29
N VAL A 170 4.49 -7.00 1.60
CA VAL A 170 5.32 -6.20 0.69
C VAL A 170 6.79 -6.39 1.02
N GLU A 171 7.65 -6.44 0.01
CA GLU A 171 9.09 -6.32 0.20
C GLU A 171 9.54 -4.87 -0.04
N ARG A 172 10.33 -4.32 0.88
CA ARG A 172 10.97 -3.01 0.67
C ARG A 172 12.32 -2.96 1.38
N ASP A 173 13.31 -2.39 0.71
CA ASP A 173 14.65 -2.13 1.26
C ASP A 173 15.31 -3.36 1.93
N GLY A 174 15.10 -4.55 1.34
CA GLY A 174 15.69 -5.80 1.81
C GLY A 174 14.97 -6.45 3.00
N PHE A 175 13.78 -5.95 3.37
CA PHE A 175 12.91 -6.55 4.37
C PHE A 175 11.56 -6.93 3.77
N VAL A 176 11.01 -8.05 4.25
CA VAL A 176 9.65 -8.48 3.97
C VAL A 176 8.77 -8.08 5.13
N TYR A 177 7.73 -7.31 4.85
CA TYR A 177 6.76 -6.89 5.84
C TYR A 177 5.43 -7.59 5.57
N MET A 178 4.91 -8.27 6.59
CA MET A 178 3.62 -8.95 6.51
C MET A 178 2.73 -8.47 7.65
N ASN A 179 1.57 -7.90 7.34
CA ASN A 179 0.60 -7.48 8.35
C ASN A 179 -0.41 -8.58 8.61
N SER A 180 -0.54 -8.93 9.90
CA SER A 180 -1.67 -9.68 10.44
C SER A 180 -2.42 -8.77 11.40
N PRO A 181 -3.70 -8.39 11.13
CA PRO A 181 -4.39 -7.34 11.87
C PRO A 181 -4.43 -7.51 13.39
N LEU A 182 -4.45 -8.74 13.90
CA LEU A 182 -4.51 -9.03 15.33
C LEU A 182 -3.15 -8.97 16.03
N GLN A 183 -2.06 -9.31 15.32
CA GLN A 183 -0.71 -9.39 15.88
C GLN A 183 0.09 -8.11 15.61
N GLY A 184 -0.02 -7.54 14.40
CA GLY A 184 0.73 -6.40 13.92
C GLY A 184 1.50 -6.72 12.64
N VAL A 185 2.59 -5.98 12.40
CA VAL A 185 3.43 -6.13 11.21
C VAL A 185 4.65 -6.97 11.56
N PHE A 186 4.69 -8.20 11.07
CA PHE A 186 5.87 -9.05 11.10
C PHE A 186 6.90 -8.54 10.08
N VAL A 187 8.17 -8.50 10.49
CA VAL A 187 9.29 -8.07 9.66
C VAL A 187 10.28 -9.22 9.58
N PHE A 188 10.65 -9.59 8.37
CA PHE A 188 11.66 -10.59 8.06
C PHE A 188 12.78 -9.97 7.23
N ASP A 189 14.00 -10.45 7.36
CA ASP A 189 15.08 -10.07 6.45
C ASP A 189 14.88 -10.71 5.05
N LYS A 190 15.76 -10.36 4.10
CA LYS A 190 15.73 -10.88 2.72
C LYS A 190 15.88 -12.40 2.59
N PHE A 191 16.27 -13.10 3.66
CA PHE A 191 16.40 -14.56 3.72
C PHE A 191 15.19 -15.22 4.39
N GLY A 192 14.19 -14.45 4.80
CA GLY A 192 13.01 -14.94 5.52
C GLY A 192 13.24 -15.10 7.02
N THR A 193 14.37 -14.66 7.57
CA THR A 193 14.62 -14.74 9.01
C THR A 193 13.78 -13.71 9.74
N TYR A 194 13.04 -14.14 10.76
CA TYR A 194 12.28 -13.22 11.61
C TYR A 194 13.19 -12.16 12.25
N TYR A 195 12.83 -10.90 12.06
CA TYR A 195 13.58 -9.76 12.57
C TYR A 195 12.87 -9.13 13.79
N LYS A 196 11.60 -8.74 13.63
CA LYS A 196 10.79 -8.15 14.71
C LYS A 196 9.29 -8.15 14.37
N THR A 197 8.46 -7.84 15.36
CA THR A 197 7.05 -7.51 15.17
C THR A 197 6.81 -6.08 15.59
N ILE A 198 6.17 -5.30 14.72
CA ILE A 198 5.77 -3.91 14.98
C ILE A 198 4.30 -3.94 15.42
N SER A 199 4.04 -3.53 16.67
CA SER A 199 2.74 -3.67 17.34
C SER A 199 1.68 -2.64 16.91
N ILE A 200 1.60 -2.32 15.61
CA ILE A 200 0.52 -1.51 15.03
C ILE A 200 -0.53 -2.45 14.45
N LYS A 201 -1.68 -2.53 15.11
CA LYS A 201 -2.76 -3.49 14.83
C LYS A 201 -3.91 -2.86 14.04
N ASN A 202 -4.81 -3.70 13.55
CA ASN A 202 -6.00 -3.33 12.79
C ASN A 202 -5.71 -2.60 11.46
N LEU A 203 -4.55 -2.87 10.86
CA LEU A 203 -4.21 -2.35 9.54
C LEU A 203 -4.83 -3.22 8.44
N LYS A 204 -5.27 -2.57 7.37
CA LYS A 204 -5.60 -3.24 6.10
C LYS A 204 -4.36 -3.38 5.22
N ASN A 205 -3.58 -2.31 5.13
CA ASN A 205 -2.32 -2.20 4.41
C ASN A 205 -1.53 -1.02 4.96
N PHE A 206 -0.32 -0.83 4.45
CA PHE A 206 0.57 0.30 4.77
C PHE A 206 1.57 0.51 3.62
N GLN A 207 2.24 1.65 3.62
CA GLN A 207 3.39 1.89 2.75
C GLN A 207 4.68 1.92 3.56
N VAL A 208 5.75 1.37 2.99
CA VAL A 208 7.12 1.57 3.49
C VAL A 208 7.78 2.63 2.63
N LEU A 209 8.08 3.78 3.23
CA LEU A 209 8.64 4.96 2.58
C LEU A 209 9.96 5.34 3.27
N GLY A 210 11.07 4.86 2.72
CA GLY A 210 12.39 4.98 3.35
C GLY A 210 12.38 4.37 4.75
N GLU A 211 12.79 5.15 5.76
CA GLU A 211 12.82 4.67 7.14
C GLU A 211 11.44 4.66 7.84
N ASN A 212 10.32 4.85 7.14
CA ASN A 212 9.00 4.96 7.77
C ASN A 212 7.99 3.93 7.26
N ILE A 213 7.19 3.36 8.17
CA ILE A 213 5.89 2.77 7.85
C ILE A 213 4.84 3.88 7.97
N VAL A 214 4.06 4.06 6.92
CA VAL A 214 2.97 5.03 6.86
C VAL A 214 1.66 4.29 6.66
N CYS A 215 0.72 4.47 7.60
CA CYS A 215 -0.56 3.77 7.55
C CYS A 215 -1.71 4.59 8.14
N PRO A 216 -2.92 4.48 7.57
CA PRO A 216 -4.09 5.08 8.17
C PRO A 216 -4.65 4.21 9.28
N LEU A 217 -5.05 4.85 10.37
CA LEU A 217 -5.71 4.20 11.50
C LEU A 217 -6.66 5.18 12.19
N LYS A 218 -7.95 4.86 12.24
CA LYS A 218 -8.98 5.62 12.98
C LYS A 218 -8.96 7.13 12.68
N GLY A 219 -9.01 7.51 11.40
CA GLY A 219 -9.01 8.91 10.94
C GLY A 219 -7.67 9.64 11.09
N LYS A 220 -6.59 8.92 11.39
CA LYS A 220 -5.24 9.47 11.53
C LYS A 220 -4.28 8.78 10.58
N LEU A 221 -3.26 9.49 10.13
CA LEU A 221 -2.10 8.93 9.45
C LEU A 221 -1.01 8.70 10.49
N ILE A 222 -0.72 7.43 10.76
CA ILE A 222 0.37 7.01 11.64
C ILE A 222 1.63 6.88 10.78
N ILE A 223 2.72 7.50 11.26
CA ILE A 223 4.04 7.41 10.65
C ILE A 223 4.97 6.86 11.73
N TYR A 224 5.35 5.60 11.56
CA TYR A 224 6.24 4.87 12.47
C TYR A 224 7.64 4.80 11.87
N ASN A 225 8.63 5.37 12.54
CA ASN A 225 10.02 5.31 12.10
C ASN A 225 10.63 3.94 12.49
N LEU A 226 11.20 3.26 11.49
CA LEU A 226 11.73 1.91 11.61
C LEU A 226 13.05 1.82 12.41
N LYS A 227 13.74 2.96 12.58
CA LYS A 227 15.09 3.06 13.16
C LYS A 227 15.08 3.51 14.62
N ASP A 228 14.39 4.61 14.92
CA ASP A 228 14.31 5.17 16.27
C ASP A 228 12.98 4.84 16.99
N PHE A 229 12.06 4.19 16.28
CA PHE A 229 10.75 3.73 16.79
C PHE A 229 9.79 4.85 17.18
N ASN A 230 10.09 6.10 16.79
CA ASN A 230 9.20 7.23 17.02
C ASN A 230 7.92 7.10 16.19
N ILE A 231 6.81 7.51 16.80
CA ILE A 231 5.51 7.60 16.14
C ILE A 231 5.16 9.08 16.00
N SER A 232 4.91 9.51 14.77
CA SER A 232 4.24 10.77 14.48
C SER A 232 2.85 10.51 13.92
N VAL A 233 1.94 11.44 14.19
CA VAL A 233 0.51 11.30 13.90
C VAL A 233 0.04 12.56 13.20
N LYS A 234 -0.60 12.40 12.05
CA LYS A 234 -1.27 13.49 11.33
C LYS A 234 -2.77 13.23 11.27
N VAL A 235 -3.58 14.27 11.31
CA VAL A 235 -5.04 14.13 11.14
C VAL A 235 -5.33 13.97 9.66
N LEU A 236 -6.04 12.91 9.27
CA LEU A 236 -6.45 12.74 7.87
C LEU A 236 -7.59 13.72 7.53
N PRO A 237 -7.63 14.25 6.30
CA PRO A 237 -8.70 15.15 5.89
C PRO A 237 -10.06 14.43 5.73
N GLU A 238 -10.05 13.10 5.61
CA GLU A 238 -11.25 12.27 5.57
C GLU A 238 -11.14 11.07 6.51
N GLU A 239 -12.22 10.77 7.22
CA GLU A 239 -12.27 9.64 8.15
C GLU A 239 -12.41 8.28 7.45
N THR A 240 -13.02 8.27 6.26
CA THR A 240 -13.37 7.05 5.52
C THR A 240 -13.01 7.20 4.05
N PHE A 241 -12.37 6.17 3.50
CA PHE A 241 -11.93 6.06 2.11
C PHE A 241 -11.71 4.57 1.80
N ASP A 242 -11.70 4.22 0.52
CA ASP A 242 -11.51 2.85 0.03
C ASP A 242 -10.02 2.51 -0.05
N SER A 243 -9.19 3.47 -0.48
CA SER A 243 -7.75 3.32 -0.62
C SER A 243 -6.99 4.62 -0.35
N PHE A 244 -5.74 4.50 0.09
CA PHE A 244 -4.85 5.64 0.31
C PHE A 244 -3.50 5.38 -0.36
N GLN A 245 -2.83 6.44 -0.82
CA GLN A 245 -1.42 6.41 -1.18
C GLN A 245 -0.76 7.73 -0.77
N ILE A 246 0.49 7.67 -0.34
CA ILE A 246 1.43 8.79 -0.32
C ILE A 246 2.38 8.59 -1.49
N ALA A 247 2.39 9.53 -2.42
CA ALA A 247 3.28 9.53 -3.59
C ALA A 247 3.58 10.97 -3.99
N SER A 248 4.72 11.25 -4.63
CA SER A 248 5.04 12.60 -5.15
C SER A 248 4.76 13.75 -4.17
N LYS A 249 5.05 13.55 -2.87
CA LYS A 249 4.79 14.50 -1.76
C LYS A 249 3.31 14.85 -1.49
N ASN A 250 2.37 14.10 -2.05
CA ASN A 250 0.94 14.28 -1.86
C ASN A 250 0.31 13.06 -1.18
N LEU A 251 -0.83 13.31 -0.53
CA LEU A 251 -1.76 12.29 -0.07
C LEU A 251 -2.88 12.13 -1.08
N TYR A 252 -3.12 10.90 -1.49
CA TYR A 252 -4.18 10.51 -2.39
C TYR A 252 -5.17 9.65 -1.62
N LEU A 253 -6.44 10.04 -1.63
CA LEU A 253 -7.54 9.27 -1.03
C LEU A 253 -8.55 8.94 -2.13
N LEU A 254 -8.81 7.65 -2.32
CA LEU A 254 -9.81 7.15 -3.25
C LEU A 254 -11.08 6.78 -2.47
N LYS A 255 -12.24 7.28 -2.90
CA LYS A 255 -13.52 6.96 -2.30
C LYS A 255 -14.64 7.09 -3.33
N ASN A 256 -15.52 6.08 -3.42
CA ASN A 256 -16.72 6.16 -4.27
C ASN A 256 -16.44 6.59 -5.72
N ASN A 257 -15.34 6.11 -6.32
CA ASN A 257 -14.88 6.50 -7.67
C ASN A 257 -14.47 7.99 -7.81
N GLU A 258 -14.08 8.63 -6.71
CA GLU A 258 -13.45 9.95 -6.70
C GLU A 258 -12.07 9.85 -6.06
N LEU A 259 -11.06 10.37 -6.76
CA LEU A 259 -9.73 10.57 -6.23
C LEU A 259 -9.59 11.99 -5.73
N LYS A 260 -9.24 12.15 -4.45
CA LYS A 260 -8.89 13.45 -3.86
C LYS A 260 -7.41 13.50 -3.57
N ILE A 261 -6.79 14.58 -4.02
CA ILE A 261 -5.35 14.82 -3.89
C ILE A 261 -5.15 15.96 -2.92
N TYR A 262 -4.32 15.74 -1.91
CA TYR A 262 -3.98 16.72 -0.90
C TYR A 262 -2.48 16.95 -0.85
N SER A 263 -2.04 18.19 -0.63
CA SER A 263 -0.63 18.47 -0.38
C SER A 263 -0.25 17.93 0.99
N SER A 264 0.83 17.15 1.08
CA SER A 264 1.36 16.73 2.38
C SER A 264 2.49 17.66 2.83
N LYS A 265 2.49 18.06 4.10
CA LYS A 265 3.65 18.78 4.68
C LYS A 265 4.89 17.87 4.65
N PRO A 266 6.11 18.42 4.44
CA PRO A 266 7.32 17.68 4.02
C PRO A 266 7.78 16.48 4.87
N GLU A 267 7.24 16.29 6.07
CA GLU A 267 7.75 15.31 7.05
C GLU A 267 7.48 13.84 6.70
N ILE A 268 6.64 13.55 5.70
CA ILE A 268 6.30 12.16 5.33
C ILE A 268 7.42 11.51 4.49
N GLN A 269 8.26 12.32 3.84
CA GLN A 269 9.34 11.88 2.96
C GLN A 269 10.65 12.59 3.31
N LYS A 270 11.22 12.33 4.49
CA LYS A 270 12.65 12.66 4.71
C LYS A 270 13.50 11.61 3.98
N GLN A 271 13.74 11.83 2.69
CA GLN A 271 14.90 11.26 2.02
C GLN A 271 16.09 12.19 2.30
N LYS A 272 17.19 11.62 2.81
CA LYS A 272 18.51 12.26 2.74
C LYS A 272 19.09 12.04 1.35
#